data_AF-A0A3N4HTM1-F1
#
_entry.id   AF-A0A3N4HTM1-F1
#
_cell.length_a   1.000
_cell.length_b   1.000
_cell.length_c   1.000
_cell.angle_alpha   90.00
_cell.angle_beta   90.00
_cell.angle_gamma   90.00
#
_symmetry.space_group_name_H-M   'P 1'
#
loop_
_entity.id
_entity.type
_entity.pdbx_description
1 polymer ?
#
loop_
_entity_poly.entity_id
_entity_poly.type
_entity_poly.pdbx_seq_one_letter_code
_entity_poly.pdbx_strand_id
1 'polypeptide(L)'
;MTTAPSSPAALGRAAAAVPNQPTPPRNLTKQFCFDTTTLKDFLRLSRSLDDTLLPALNALHTPSRNTNTVRYTSHHLAPIANSVCTDFVEHMLFPTWAARSKVLEYCQTVADGTEELDEDALRRKLEDEKAAKRVVDERLDPYSGRYFPRETKREVLDGVIRNEKMVETIVRERSWRLVGERCEGFGGEGWEESFGRWREEKGE
;
A
#
# COMPACT_ATOMS: atom_id res chain seq x y z
N MET A 1 16.27 6.28 34.24
CA MET A 1 15.61 6.07 32.94
C MET A 1 14.40 6.98 32.90
N THR A 2 14.56 8.16 32.31
CA THR A 2 13.52 9.19 32.28
C THR A 2 12.86 9.09 30.91
N THR A 3 11.68 8.48 30.85
CA THR A 3 10.83 8.45 29.66
C THR A 3 10.42 9.89 29.36
N ALA A 4 10.90 10.45 28.24
CA ALA A 4 10.39 11.71 27.75
C ALA A 4 8.92 11.47 27.33
N PRO A 5 7.95 12.23 27.86
CA PRO A 5 6.56 12.07 27.47
C PRO A 5 6.43 12.40 25.99
N SER A 6 5.86 11.47 25.22
CA SER A 6 5.51 11.75 23.84
C SER A 6 4.50 12.89 23.80
N SER A 7 4.93 14.00 23.22
CA SER A 7 4.10 15.20 23.17
C SER A 7 3.07 15.04 22.06
N PRO A 8 1.75 15.15 22.33
CA PRO A 8 0.71 15.15 21.30
C PRO A 8 0.93 16.23 20.23
N ALA A 9 1.72 17.27 20.54
CA ALA A 9 2.13 18.28 19.57
C ALA A 9 3.05 17.74 18.45
N ALA A 10 3.87 16.71 18.71
CA ALA A 10 4.74 16.12 17.69
C ALA A 10 3.92 15.29 16.68
N LEU A 11 2.99 14.46 17.17
CA LEU A 11 2.04 13.72 16.34
C LEU A 11 1.14 14.67 15.54
N GLY A 12 0.66 15.76 16.15
CA GLY A 12 -0.12 16.78 15.45
C GLY A 12 0.63 17.49 14.32
N ARG A 13 1.94 17.73 14.48
CA ARG A 13 2.80 18.30 13.43
C ARG A 13 3.08 17.32 12.30
N ALA A 14 3.28 16.04 12.62
CA ALA A 14 3.41 14.99 11.61
C ALA A 14 2.09 14.79 10.86
N ALA A 15 0.96 14.77 11.54
CA ALA A 15 -0.36 14.69 10.91
C ALA A 15 -0.63 15.88 9.99
N ALA A 16 -0.20 17.10 10.35
CA ALA A 16 -0.29 18.27 9.48
C ALA A 16 0.62 18.20 8.24
N ALA A 17 1.70 17.40 8.30
CA ALA A 17 2.59 17.13 7.16
C ALA A 17 2.07 16.01 6.24
N VAL A 18 1.02 15.28 6.65
CA VAL A 18 0.43 14.17 5.90
C VAL A 18 -0.94 14.59 5.34
N PRO A 19 -1.07 14.82 4.02
CA PRO A 19 -2.34 15.20 3.43
C PRO A 19 -3.32 14.03 3.39
N ASN A 20 -4.54 14.25 3.90
CA ASN A 20 -5.75 13.43 3.73
C ASN A 20 -5.51 11.91 3.63
N GLN A 21 -5.38 11.24 4.78
CA GLN A 21 -5.44 9.77 4.81
C GLN A 21 -6.85 9.30 4.42
N PRO A 22 -7.02 8.53 3.33
CA PRO A 22 -8.31 7.94 3.02
C PRO A 22 -8.65 6.92 4.10
N THR A 23 -9.78 7.12 4.76
CA THR A 23 -10.35 6.08 5.61
C THR A 23 -10.90 4.98 4.71
N PRO A 24 -10.67 3.69 5.03
CA PRO A 24 -11.28 2.61 4.27
C PRO A 24 -12.81 2.82 4.29
N PRO A 25 -13.51 2.61 3.16
CA PRO A 25 -14.95 2.79 3.12
C PRO A 25 -15.59 1.93 4.21
N ARG A 26 -16.51 2.53 4.98
CA ARG A 26 -17.12 1.88 6.16
C ARG A 26 -17.70 0.50 5.87
N ASN A 27 -18.12 0.26 4.63
CA ASN A 27 -18.56 -1.04 4.12
C ASN A 27 -17.89 -1.31 2.77
N LEU A 28 -16.98 -2.30 2.72
CA LEU A 28 -16.41 -2.78 1.48
C LEU A 28 -17.48 -3.59 0.72
N THR A 29 -17.66 -3.29 -0.56
CA THR A 29 -18.63 -3.96 -1.44
C THR A 29 -17.91 -4.65 -2.58
N LYS A 30 -18.50 -5.72 -3.14
CA LYS A 30 -17.95 -6.38 -4.34
C LYS A 30 -17.79 -5.39 -5.51
N GLN A 31 -18.72 -4.45 -5.65
CA GLN A 31 -18.69 -3.41 -6.68
C GLN A 31 -17.44 -2.53 -6.58
N PHE A 32 -17.00 -2.19 -5.36
CA PHE A 32 -15.76 -1.44 -5.15
C PHE A 32 -14.54 -2.17 -5.71
N CYS A 33 -14.47 -3.50 -5.55
CA CYS A 33 -13.35 -4.28 -6.08
C CYS A 33 -13.37 -4.38 -7.62
N PHE A 34 -14.55 -4.60 -8.22
CA PHE A 34 -14.66 -4.71 -9.68
C PHE A 34 -14.45 -3.37 -10.40
N ASP A 35 -14.67 -2.24 -9.74
CA ASP A 35 -14.20 -0.94 -10.22
C ASP A 35 -12.71 -0.76 -9.92
N THR A 36 -11.89 -1.34 -10.79
CA THR A 36 -10.42 -1.32 -10.63
C THR A 36 -9.82 0.08 -10.62
N THR A 37 -10.49 1.07 -11.21
CA THR A 37 -10.04 2.48 -11.14
C THR A 37 -10.22 3.00 -9.73
N THR A 38 -11.41 2.83 -9.15
CA THR A 38 -11.71 3.25 -7.78
C THR A 38 -10.80 2.54 -6.77
N LEU A 39 -10.57 1.24 -6.93
CA LEU A 39 -9.62 0.48 -6.10
C LEU A 39 -8.20 1.07 -6.17
N LYS A 40 -7.69 1.31 -7.38
CA LYS A 40 -6.33 1.86 -7.57
C LYS A 40 -6.21 3.28 -7.04
N ASP A 41 -7.24 4.11 -7.21
CA ASP A 41 -7.24 5.48 -6.68
C ASP A 41 -7.25 5.49 -5.15
N PHE A 42 -8.02 4.61 -4.50
CA PHE A 42 -7.94 4.42 -3.06
C PHE A 42 -6.52 4.05 -2.61
N LEU A 43 -5.91 3.04 -3.24
CA LEU A 43 -4.56 2.59 -2.91
C LEU A 43 -3.52 3.69 -3.12
N ARG A 44 -3.59 4.42 -4.24
CA ARG A 44 -2.71 5.55 -4.53
C ARG A 44 -2.84 6.66 -3.48
N LEU A 45 -4.07 7.05 -3.13
CA LEU A 45 -4.30 8.08 -2.12
C LEU A 45 -3.82 7.62 -0.74
N SER A 46 -4.02 6.34 -0.40
CA SER A 46 -3.59 5.79 0.88
C SER A 46 -2.07 5.69 1.04
N ARG A 47 -1.32 5.69 -0.07
CA ARG A 47 0.15 5.72 -0.10
C ARG A 47 0.74 7.13 -0.04
N SER A 48 -0.09 8.18 -0.02
CA SER A 48 0.38 9.57 0.12
C SER A 48 1.23 9.77 1.38
N LEU A 49 0.91 9.04 2.47
CA LEU A 49 1.72 9.02 3.70
C LEU A 49 3.12 8.49 3.44
N ASP A 50 3.26 7.38 2.70
CA ASP A 50 4.54 6.77 2.41
C ASP A 50 5.40 7.68 1.50
N ASP A 51 4.78 8.33 0.51
CA ASP A 51 5.46 9.31 -0.36
C ASP A 51 5.97 10.54 0.41
N THR A 52 5.22 10.97 1.43
CA THR A 52 5.54 12.12 2.30
C THR A 52 6.22 11.71 3.61
N LEU A 53 6.64 10.45 3.73
CA LEU A 53 7.17 9.88 4.97
C LEU A 53 8.43 10.61 5.46
N LEU A 54 9.39 10.87 4.57
CA LEU A 54 10.63 11.54 4.95
C LEU A 54 10.38 12.97 5.48
N PRO A 55 9.61 13.84 4.80
CA PRO A 55 9.16 15.10 5.38
C PRO A 55 8.43 14.96 6.72
N ALA A 56 7.53 13.98 6.86
CA ALA A 56 6.79 13.73 8.10
C ALA A 56 7.74 13.34 9.26
N LEU A 57 8.70 12.44 9.01
CA LEU A 57 9.74 12.07 9.98
C LEU A 57 10.62 13.28 10.35
N ASN A 58 10.99 14.11 9.37
CA ASN A 58 11.77 15.33 9.64
C ASN A 58 10.98 16.35 10.49
N ALA A 59 9.64 16.38 10.39
CA ALA A 59 8.80 17.23 11.23
C ALA A 59 8.71 16.76 12.70
N LEU A 60 8.92 15.46 12.95
CA LEU A 60 9.03 14.89 14.30
C LEU A 60 10.32 15.30 15.00
N HIS A 61 11.35 15.68 14.23
CA HIS A 61 12.59 16.17 14.80
C HIS A 61 12.35 17.51 15.52
N THR A 62 12.51 17.50 16.84
CA THR A 62 12.52 18.72 17.64
C THR A 62 13.97 19.11 17.91
N PRO A 63 14.47 20.24 17.36
CA PRO A 63 15.79 20.70 17.71
C PRO A 63 15.80 21.05 19.20
N SER A 64 16.75 20.48 19.95
CA SER A 64 16.94 20.77 21.37
C SER A 64 17.11 22.28 21.55
N ARG A 65 16.32 22.88 22.45
CA ARG A 65 16.25 24.34 22.69
C ARG A 65 17.54 24.99 23.23
N ASN A 66 18.63 24.25 23.35
CA ASN A 66 19.80 24.64 24.14
C ASN A 66 21.12 24.72 23.35
N THR A 67 21.10 25.01 22.05
CA THR A 67 22.34 25.29 21.30
C THR A 67 22.23 26.59 20.52
N ASN A 68 22.60 27.70 21.18
CA ASN A 68 23.25 28.78 20.44
C ASN A 68 24.47 28.16 19.75
N THR A 69 24.68 28.53 18.48
CA THR A 69 25.84 28.25 17.61
C THR A 69 25.70 27.13 16.57
N VAL A 70 26.08 27.55 15.36
CA VAL A 70 26.44 26.80 14.14
C VAL A 70 25.29 26.29 13.27
N ARG A 71 25.16 26.93 12.11
CA ARG A 71 24.43 26.42 10.94
C ARG A 71 25.12 25.14 10.47
N TYR A 72 24.67 23.99 10.97
CA TYR A 72 25.15 22.71 10.49
C TYR A 72 24.67 22.50 9.05
N THR A 73 25.64 22.30 8.16
CA THR A 73 25.46 21.86 6.78
C THR A 73 24.78 20.49 6.77
N SER A 74 23.47 20.48 6.48
CA SER A 74 22.59 19.48 5.81
C SER A 74 22.85 17.96 5.82
N HIS A 75 23.88 17.39 6.46
CA HIS A 75 24.22 15.96 6.28
C HIS A 75 24.07 15.08 7.52
N HIS A 76 23.86 15.62 8.72
CA HIS A 76 23.68 14.81 9.93
C HIS A 76 22.64 15.43 10.86
N LEU A 77 21.36 15.40 10.45
CA LEU A 77 20.27 15.57 11.41
C LEU A 77 20.36 14.44 12.42
N ALA A 78 20.42 14.78 13.71
CA ALA A 78 20.47 13.79 14.78
C ALA A 78 19.28 12.81 14.67
N PRO A 79 19.49 11.52 15.01
CA PRO A 79 18.44 10.52 14.92
C PRO A 79 17.24 10.92 15.79
N ILE A 80 16.04 10.56 15.36
CA ILE A 80 14.81 10.80 16.09
C ILE A 80 14.75 9.80 17.25
N ALA A 81 14.38 10.29 18.44
CA ALA A 81 14.26 9.45 19.63
C ALA A 81 13.28 8.28 19.39
N ASN A 82 13.66 7.10 19.86
CA ASN A 82 12.91 5.85 19.64
C ASN A 82 11.41 5.99 19.98
N SER A 83 11.07 6.55 21.15
CA SER A 83 9.67 6.69 21.59
C SER A 83 8.80 7.52 20.63
N VAL A 84 9.35 8.57 20.03
CA VAL A 84 8.62 9.40 19.07
C VAL A 84 8.36 8.65 17.77
N CYS A 85 9.34 7.84 17.33
CA CYS A 85 9.19 7.00 16.16
C CYS A 85 8.21 5.84 16.38
N THR A 86 8.26 5.19 17.54
CA THR A 86 7.30 4.15 17.94
C THR A 86 5.88 4.70 17.88
N ASP A 87 5.64 5.85 18.50
CA ASP A 87 4.32 6.48 18.46
C ASP A 87 3.86 6.80 17.04
N PHE A 88 4.73 7.35 16.20
CA PHE A 88 4.41 7.62 14.80
C PHE A 88 4.09 6.34 14.01
N VAL A 89 4.91 5.30 14.17
CA VAL A 89 4.73 4.03 13.47
C VAL A 89 3.42 3.37 13.89
N GLU A 90 3.16 3.26 15.19
CA GLU A 90 1.98 2.56 15.73
C GLU A 90 0.65 3.30 15.49
N HIS A 91 0.67 4.64 15.46
CA HIS A 91 -0.55 5.44 15.39
C HIS A 91 -0.81 6.06 14.01
N MET A 92 0.20 6.12 13.12
CA MET A 92 0.05 6.69 11.78
C MET A 92 0.38 5.69 10.68
N LEU A 93 1.56 5.09 10.72
CA LEU A 93 2.06 4.25 9.62
C LEU A 93 1.31 2.92 9.54
N PHE A 94 1.32 2.15 10.63
CA PHE A 94 0.71 0.82 10.67
C PHE A 94 -0.81 0.82 10.47
N PRO A 95 -1.60 1.74 11.05
CA PRO A 95 -3.03 1.84 10.75
C PRO A 95 -3.30 2.06 9.26
N THR A 96 -2.46 2.86 8.58
CA THR A 96 -2.60 3.10 7.14
C THR A 96 -2.29 1.83 6.34
N TRP A 97 -1.23 1.10 6.71
CA TRP A 97 -0.87 -0.17 6.08
C TRP A 97 -1.96 -1.23 6.29
N ALA A 98 -2.54 -1.30 7.48
CA ALA A 98 -3.62 -2.21 7.81
C ALA A 98 -4.89 -1.93 7.01
N ALA A 99 -5.26 -0.66 6.86
CA ALA A 99 -6.39 -0.26 6.01
C ALA A 99 -6.20 -0.75 4.57
N ARG A 100 -4.99 -0.64 4.01
CA ARG A 100 -4.65 -1.16 2.67
C ARG A 100 -4.70 -2.69 2.60
N SER A 101 -4.11 -3.37 3.58
CA SER A 101 -4.15 -4.84 3.70
C SER A 101 -5.59 -5.35 3.70
N LYS A 102 -6.46 -4.77 4.52
CA LYS A 102 -7.87 -5.14 4.62
C LYS A 102 -8.61 -5.03 3.28
N VAL A 103 -8.36 -3.96 2.52
CA VAL A 103 -8.95 -3.77 1.19
C VAL A 103 -8.44 -4.81 0.19
N LEU A 104 -7.13 -5.05 0.15
CA LEU A 104 -6.53 -6.04 -0.75
C LEU A 104 -6.97 -7.47 -0.41
N GLU A 105 -7.07 -7.82 0.86
CA GLU A 105 -7.54 -9.12 1.33
C GLU A 105 -9.02 -9.32 0.99
N TYR A 106 -9.88 -8.32 1.28
CA TYR A 106 -11.28 -8.38 0.88
C TYR A 106 -11.43 -8.56 -0.63
N CYS A 107 -10.75 -7.74 -1.44
CA CYS A 107 -10.85 -7.87 -2.89
C CYS A 107 -10.27 -9.19 -3.42
N GLN A 108 -9.28 -9.78 -2.76
CA GLN A 108 -8.82 -11.14 -3.08
C GLN A 108 -9.94 -12.15 -2.86
N THR A 109 -10.66 -12.10 -1.72
CA THR A 109 -11.79 -13.01 -1.50
C THR A 109 -12.91 -12.84 -2.53
N VAL A 110 -13.10 -11.62 -3.05
CA VAL A 110 -14.06 -11.34 -4.13
C VAL A 110 -13.58 -11.91 -5.47
N ALA A 111 -12.28 -11.84 -5.75
CA ALA A 111 -11.68 -12.41 -6.95
C ALA A 111 -11.70 -13.95 -6.94
N ASP A 112 -11.42 -14.55 -5.79
CA ASP A 112 -11.41 -16.01 -5.60
C ASP A 112 -12.83 -16.61 -5.49
N GLY A 113 -13.83 -15.76 -5.21
CA GLY A 113 -15.20 -16.16 -4.93
C GLY A 113 -15.90 -16.87 -6.09
N THR A 114 -16.34 -18.10 -5.83
CA THR A 114 -17.16 -18.92 -6.73
C THR A 114 -18.64 -18.57 -6.57
N GLU A 115 -19.17 -17.61 -7.33
CA GLU A 115 -20.62 -17.32 -7.35
C GLU A 115 -21.08 -17.07 -8.79
N GLU A 116 -22.10 -17.85 -9.18
CA GLU A 116 -22.90 -17.90 -10.42
C GLU A 116 -22.14 -17.86 -11.76
N LEU A 117 -22.58 -18.70 -12.70
CA LEU A 117 -22.03 -18.84 -14.06
C LEU A 117 -21.69 -17.47 -14.64
N ASP A 118 -20.42 -17.11 -14.64
CA ASP A 118 -19.96 -15.82 -15.09
C ASP A 118 -20.30 -15.69 -16.57
N GLU A 119 -21.29 -14.86 -16.91
CA GLU A 119 -21.73 -14.62 -18.28
C GLU A 119 -20.53 -14.26 -19.18
N ASP A 120 -19.54 -13.57 -18.60
CA ASP A 120 -18.28 -13.24 -19.28
C ASP A 120 -17.42 -14.49 -19.54
N ALA A 121 -17.38 -15.46 -18.61
CA ALA A 121 -16.69 -16.73 -18.81
C ALA A 121 -17.39 -17.63 -19.82
N LEU A 122 -18.73 -17.66 -19.83
CA LEU A 122 -19.49 -18.38 -20.85
C LEU A 122 -19.27 -17.77 -22.24
N ARG A 123 -19.36 -16.44 -22.34
CA ARG A 123 -19.08 -15.70 -23.58
C ARG A 123 -17.67 -15.98 -24.09
N ARG A 124 -16.66 -15.95 -23.22
CA ARG A 124 -15.29 -16.29 -23.57
C ARG A 124 -15.18 -17.70 -24.13
N LYS A 125 -15.77 -18.70 -23.49
CA LYS A 125 -15.75 -20.09 -23.99
C LYS A 125 -16.31 -20.19 -25.41
N LEU A 126 -17.42 -19.50 -25.69
CA LEU A 126 -18.01 -19.46 -27.03
C LEU A 126 -17.10 -18.75 -28.05
N GLU A 127 -16.43 -17.66 -27.66
CA GLU A 127 -15.46 -16.96 -28.51
C GLU A 127 -14.21 -17.82 -28.78
N ASP A 128 -13.70 -18.51 -27.77
CA ASP A 128 -12.56 -19.43 -27.84
C ASP A 128 -12.86 -20.61 -28.78
N GLU A 129 -14.05 -21.21 -28.67
CA GLU A 129 -14.50 -22.28 -29.57
C GLU A 129 -14.63 -21.80 -31.02
N LYS A 130 -15.11 -20.57 -31.22
CA LYS A 130 -15.23 -19.96 -32.55
C LYS A 130 -13.86 -19.65 -33.14
N ALA A 131 -12.92 -19.16 -32.33
CA ALA A 131 -11.55 -18.90 -32.72
C ALA A 131 -10.81 -20.20 -33.07
N ALA A 132 -10.98 -21.26 -32.28
CA ALA A 132 -10.39 -22.57 -32.54
C ALA A 132 -10.84 -23.20 -33.88
N LYS A 133 -12.07 -22.87 -34.32
CA LYS A 133 -12.62 -23.32 -35.61
C LYS A 133 -12.18 -22.46 -36.81
N ARG A 134 -11.51 -21.32 -36.58
CA ARG A 134 -11.08 -20.41 -37.64
C ARG A 134 -9.85 -20.97 -38.35
N VAL A 135 -9.98 -21.25 -39.65
CA VAL A 135 -8.84 -21.58 -40.51
C VAL A 135 -8.30 -20.27 -41.11
N VAL A 136 -7.02 -20.01 -40.91
CA VAL A 136 -6.34 -18.78 -41.34
C VAL A 136 -5.19 -19.14 -42.27
N ASP A 137 -5.16 -18.55 -43.47
CA ASP A 137 -4.02 -18.65 -44.39
C ASP A 137 -3.02 -17.52 -44.09
N GLU A 138 -1.98 -17.85 -43.31
CA GLU A 138 -0.91 -16.93 -42.90
C GLU A 138 -0.13 -16.33 -44.07
N ARG A 139 -0.21 -16.95 -45.26
CA ARG A 139 0.45 -16.45 -46.47
C ARG A 139 -0.28 -15.24 -47.07
N LEU A 140 -1.59 -15.13 -46.85
CA LEU A 140 -2.39 -14.00 -47.33
C LEU A 140 -2.35 -12.82 -46.35
N ASP A 141 -2.34 -13.09 -45.04
CA ASP A 141 -2.21 -12.09 -43.97
C ASP A 141 -1.51 -12.66 -42.72
N PRO A 142 -0.24 -12.33 -42.49
CA PRO A 142 0.54 -12.79 -41.32
C PRO A 142 0.00 -12.36 -39.94
N TYR A 143 -0.93 -11.41 -39.86
CA TYR A 143 -1.50 -10.93 -38.59
C TYR A 143 -2.88 -11.52 -38.27
N SER A 144 -3.50 -12.18 -39.25
CA SER A 144 -4.87 -12.70 -39.13
C SER A 144 -5.02 -13.89 -38.18
N GLY A 145 -3.93 -14.55 -37.81
CA GLY A 145 -3.89 -15.68 -36.85
C GLY A 145 -3.87 -15.26 -35.37
N ARG A 146 -3.71 -13.97 -35.06
CA ARG A 146 -3.66 -13.50 -33.66
C ARG A 146 -5.06 -13.52 -33.05
N TYR A 147 -5.25 -14.37 -32.05
CA TYR A 147 -6.43 -14.38 -31.19
C TYR A 147 -6.01 -14.04 -29.76
N PHE A 148 -6.68 -13.04 -29.18
CA PHE A 148 -6.49 -12.65 -27.78
C PHE A 148 -7.80 -12.95 -27.05
N PRO A 149 -7.84 -14.00 -26.21
CA PRO A 149 -9.01 -14.29 -25.40
C PRO A 149 -9.36 -13.08 -24.53
N ARG A 150 -10.66 -12.80 -24.41
CA ARG A 150 -11.12 -11.75 -23.50
C ARG A 150 -10.96 -12.22 -22.07
N GLU A 151 -10.33 -11.40 -21.24
CA GLU A 151 -10.27 -11.65 -19.81
C GLU A 151 -11.63 -11.38 -19.17
N THR A 152 -12.01 -12.24 -18.23
CA THR A 152 -13.17 -12.04 -17.36
C THR A 152 -12.89 -10.93 -16.36
N LYS A 153 -13.93 -10.28 -15.83
CA LYS A 153 -13.76 -9.23 -14.80
C LYS A 153 -12.99 -9.72 -13.58
N ARG A 154 -13.12 -11.00 -13.24
CA ARG A 154 -12.39 -11.65 -12.15
C ARG A 154 -10.91 -11.82 -12.46
N GLU A 155 -10.56 -12.29 -13.66
CA GLU A 155 -9.15 -12.41 -14.07
C GLU A 155 -8.45 -11.05 -14.10
N VAL A 156 -9.15 -10.02 -14.61
CA VAL A 156 -8.66 -8.63 -14.57
C VAL A 156 -8.45 -8.19 -13.12
N LEU A 157 -9.42 -8.44 -12.24
CA LEU A 157 -9.33 -8.08 -10.82
C LEU A 157 -8.19 -8.82 -10.11
N ASP A 158 -8.04 -10.13 -10.30
CA ASP A 158 -6.95 -10.93 -9.73
C ASP A 158 -5.58 -10.41 -10.19
N GLY A 159 -5.44 -10.10 -11.49
CA GLY A 159 -4.22 -9.48 -12.02
C GLY A 159 -3.91 -8.13 -11.35
N VAL A 160 -4.93 -7.29 -11.14
CA VAL A 160 -4.77 -6.02 -10.41
C VAL A 160 -4.35 -6.26 -8.97
N ILE A 161 -4.99 -7.18 -8.24
CA ILE A 161 -4.68 -7.43 -6.83
C ILE A 161 -3.26 -7.99 -6.67
N ARG A 162 -2.82 -8.92 -7.54
CA ARG A 162 -1.45 -9.45 -7.52
C ARG A 162 -0.42 -8.35 -7.71
N ASN A 163 -0.65 -7.46 -8.67
CA ASN A 163 0.23 -6.32 -8.92
C ASN A 163 0.24 -5.36 -7.73
N GLU A 164 -0.93 -5.03 -7.17
CA GLU A 164 -1.00 -4.11 -6.03
C GLU A 164 -0.40 -4.70 -4.75
N LYS A 165 -0.48 -6.02 -4.53
CA LYS A 165 0.23 -6.71 -3.44
C LYS A 165 1.75 -6.60 -3.61
N MET A 166 2.26 -6.78 -4.83
CA MET A 166 3.69 -6.61 -5.12
C MET A 166 4.14 -5.16 -4.88
N VAL A 167 3.37 -4.19 -5.36
CA VAL A 167 3.63 -2.76 -5.12
C VAL A 167 3.60 -2.45 -3.62
N GLU A 168 2.65 -3.02 -2.88
CA GLU A 168 2.56 -2.82 -1.43
C GLU A 168 3.80 -3.33 -0.69
N THR A 169 4.33 -4.50 -1.05
CA THR A 169 5.59 -5.01 -0.49
C THR A 169 6.74 -4.02 -0.72
N ILE A 170 6.89 -3.52 -1.96
CA ILE A 170 7.96 -2.57 -2.32
C ILE A 170 7.80 -1.26 -1.53
N VAL A 171 6.58 -0.74 -1.42
CA VAL A 171 6.30 0.51 -0.70
C VAL A 171 6.62 0.36 0.79
N ARG A 172 6.19 -0.74 1.42
CA ARG A 172 6.46 -1.00 2.84
C ARG A 172 7.95 -1.17 3.13
N GLU A 173 8.67 -1.92 2.28
CA GLU A 173 10.10 -2.10 2.42
C GLU A 173 10.85 -0.76 2.32
N ARG A 174 10.49 0.07 1.33
CA ARG A 174 11.07 1.42 1.18
C ARG A 174 10.75 2.32 2.36
N SER A 175 9.50 2.34 2.81
CA SER A 175 9.06 3.14 3.96
C SER A 175 9.77 2.72 5.23
N TRP A 176 9.87 1.41 5.49
CA TRP A 176 10.55 0.89 6.66
C TRP A 176 12.04 1.19 6.67
N ARG A 177 12.70 1.11 5.49
CA ARG A 177 14.09 1.54 5.35
C ARG A 177 14.27 3.00 5.77
N LEU A 178 13.39 3.90 5.33
CA LEU A 178 13.46 5.31 5.74
C LEU A 178 13.24 5.50 7.24
N VAL A 179 12.35 4.71 7.85
CA VAL A 179 12.17 4.70 9.32
C VAL A 179 13.48 4.26 9.99
N GLY A 180 14.09 3.15 9.56
CA GLY A 180 15.38 2.68 10.11
C GLY A 180 16.54 3.66 9.92
N GLU A 181 16.55 4.43 8.83
CA GLU A 181 17.58 5.46 8.57
C GLU A 181 17.43 6.71 9.46
N ARG A 182 16.21 7.01 9.95
CA ARG A 182 15.90 8.26 10.69
C ARG A 182 15.64 8.04 12.18
N CYS A 183 15.17 6.86 12.57
CA CYS A 183 14.72 6.56 13.92
C CYS A 183 15.76 5.71 14.67
N GLU A 184 16.10 6.11 15.90
CA GLU A 184 17.02 5.37 16.74
C GLU A 184 16.43 4.00 17.14
N GLY A 185 17.20 2.93 16.94
CA GLY A 185 16.80 1.57 17.32
C GLY A 185 15.81 0.89 16.36
N PHE A 186 15.48 1.51 15.23
CA PHE A 186 14.69 0.91 14.16
C PHE A 186 15.59 0.31 13.07
N GLY A 187 15.10 -0.69 12.34
CA GLY A 187 15.82 -1.33 11.22
C GLY A 187 16.62 -2.60 11.57
N GLY A 188 16.59 -3.05 12.83
CA GLY A 188 17.12 -4.37 13.21
C GLY A 188 16.19 -5.53 12.82
N GLU A 189 14.88 -5.30 12.89
CA GLU A 189 13.83 -6.25 12.50
C GLU A 189 13.19 -5.82 11.16
N GLY A 190 12.70 -6.79 10.38
CA GLY A 190 11.98 -6.54 9.14
C GLY A 190 10.62 -5.86 9.38
N TRP A 191 10.09 -5.19 8.35
CA TRP A 191 8.78 -4.53 8.47
C TRP A 191 7.67 -5.55 8.69
N GLU A 192 7.80 -6.76 8.11
CA GLU A 192 6.83 -7.84 8.22
C GLU A 192 6.64 -8.28 9.68
N GLU A 193 7.75 -8.44 10.40
CA GLU A 193 7.73 -8.86 11.81
C GLU A 193 7.14 -7.76 12.69
N SER A 194 7.62 -6.52 12.52
CA SER A 194 7.17 -5.37 13.31
C SER A 194 5.68 -5.09 13.10
N PHE A 195 5.23 -5.12 11.83
CA PHE A 195 3.84 -4.93 11.48
C PHE A 195 2.96 -6.12 11.91
N GLY A 196 3.47 -7.35 11.78
CA GLY A 196 2.79 -8.56 12.23
C GLY A 196 2.50 -8.53 13.73
N ARG A 197 3.51 -8.22 14.54
CA ARG A 197 3.39 -8.05 16.00
C ARG A 197 2.36 -7.00 16.36
N TRP A 198 2.40 -5.84 15.71
CA TRP A 198 1.42 -4.77 15.95
C TRP A 198 -0.02 -5.21 15.61
N ARG A 199 -0.24 -5.96 14.51
CA ARG A 199 -1.57 -6.48 14.18
C ARG A 199 -2.08 -7.46 15.23
N GLU A 200 -1.23 -8.37 15.70
CA GLU A 200 -1.57 -9.32 16.76
C GLU A 200 -1.98 -8.60 18.05
N GLU A 201 -1.25 -7.54 18.44
CA GLU A 201 -1.55 -6.73 19.62
C GLU A 201 -2.86 -5.94 19.50
N LYS A 202 -3.22 -5.49 18.29
CA LYS A 202 -4.45 -4.74 18.02
C LYS A 202 -5.65 -5.63 17.67
N GLY A 203 -5.44 -6.92 17.42
CA GLY A 203 -6.48 -7.86 17.00
C GLY A 203 -6.96 -7.63 15.57
N GLU A 204 -6.07 -7.20 14.68
CA GLU A 204 -6.34 -6.94 13.26
C GLU A 204 -5.94 -8.08 12.31
#